data_AF-A0A7J9LK75-F1
#
_entry.id   AF-A0A7J9LK75-F1
#
_cell.length_a   1.000
_cell.length_b   1.000
_cell.length_c   1.000
_cell.angle_alpha   90.00
_cell.angle_beta   90.00
_cell.angle_gamma   90.00
#
_symmetry.space_group_name_H-M   'P 1'
#
loop_
_entity.id
_entity.type
_entity.pdbx_description
1 polymer ?
#
loop_
_entity_poly.entity_id
_entity_poly.type
_entity_poly.pdbx_seq_one_letter_code
_entity_poly.pdbx_strand_id
1 'polypeptide(L)'
;MAYKMQIIGCYAQTELGHGSNVQGLETTATFDPETDEFVIHSPTLTSSKWWPGGLGKVSTHALVYARLITDGQDHGVHGITVGDIGMKFGSGAYNSMDNGVLRFDHVRIPRDQMLM
;
A
#
# COMPACT_ATOMS: atom_id res chain seq x y z
N MET A 1 6.13 -1.41 24.20
CA MET A 1 6.25 -1.69 22.76
C MET A 1 6.54 -0.44 21.95
N ALA A 2 5.73 0.63 22.05
CA ALA A 2 5.92 1.88 21.28
C ALA A 2 7.34 2.47 21.36
N TYR A 3 7.88 2.65 22.57
CA TYR A 3 9.24 3.19 22.75
C TYR A 3 10.37 2.29 22.25
N LYS A 4 10.07 1.02 21.89
CA LYS A 4 11.05 0.10 21.29
C LYS A 4 11.05 0.16 19.77
N MET A 5 10.15 0.94 19.14
CA MET A 5 10.04 1.11 17.69
C MET A 5 9.95 -0.22 16.91
N GLN A 6 9.34 -1.25 17.51
CA GLN A 6 9.20 -2.58 16.90
C GLN A 6 8.22 -2.59 15.72
N ILE A 7 7.31 -1.62 15.70
CA ILE A 7 6.40 -1.34 14.59
C ILE A 7 6.60 0.11 14.20
N ILE A 8 6.99 0.33 12.96
CA ILE A 8 7.01 1.64 12.31
C ILE A 8 5.99 1.57 11.18
N GLY A 9 5.01 2.48 11.21
CA GLY A 9 3.91 2.52 10.26
C GLY A 9 4.01 3.70 9.30
N CYS A 10 3.55 3.51 8.07
CA CYS A 10 3.24 4.60 7.13
C CYS A 10 1.77 4.55 6.68
N TYR A 11 1.29 5.65 6.10
CA TYR A 11 -0.05 5.76 5.52
C TYR A 11 0.04 5.82 3.98
N ALA A 12 -0.44 4.77 3.31
CA ALA A 12 -0.34 4.57 1.87
C ALA A 12 -1.70 4.77 1.17
N GLN A 13 -2.03 6.02 0.89
CA GLN A 13 -3.25 6.40 0.16
C GLN A 13 -2.96 6.71 -1.31
N THR A 14 -2.13 7.73 -1.55
CA THR A 14 -1.84 8.26 -2.89
C THR A 14 -1.28 7.18 -3.81
N GLU A 15 -1.77 7.18 -5.04
CA GLU A 15 -1.30 6.35 -6.15
C GLU A 15 -0.62 7.22 -7.20
N LEU A 16 0.19 6.60 -8.05
CA LEU A 16 0.82 7.30 -9.17
C LEU A 16 -0.22 8.00 -10.08
N GLY A 17 -1.38 7.37 -10.30
CA GLY A 17 -2.48 7.94 -11.09
C GLY A 17 -3.40 8.90 -10.32
N HIS A 18 -3.44 8.81 -8.98
CA HIS A 18 -4.49 9.43 -8.18
C HIS A 18 -3.97 9.99 -6.85
N GLY A 19 -3.97 11.32 -6.73
CA GLY A 19 -3.75 12.05 -5.47
C GLY A 19 -5.03 12.70 -4.95
N SER A 20 -5.54 13.70 -5.66
CA SER A 20 -6.74 14.44 -5.25
C SER A 20 -8.03 13.62 -5.41
N ASN A 21 -8.15 12.83 -6.48
CA ASN A 21 -9.32 12.01 -6.75
C ASN A 21 -9.23 10.65 -6.06
N VAL A 22 -9.51 10.61 -4.76
CA VAL A 22 -9.46 9.39 -3.95
C VAL A 22 -10.49 8.34 -4.39
N GLN A 23 -11.62 8.76 -4.95
CA GLN A 23 -12.61 7.81 -5.50
C GLN A 23 -12.11 7.07 -6.74
N GLY A 24 -11.11 7.63 -7.42
CA GLY A 24 -10.46 7.02 -8.58
C GLY A 24 -9.35 6.02 -8.26
N LEU A 25 -9.01 5.80 -6.97
CA LEU A 25 -7.96 4.84 -6.60
C LEU A 25 -8.21 3.47 -7.23
N GLU A 26 -7.17 2.85 -7.72
CA GLU A 26 -7.22 1.64 -8.52
C GLU A 26 -6.91 0.39 -7.71
N THR A 27 -6.06 0.48 -6.66
CA THR A 27 -5.72 -0.63 -5.76
C THR A 27 -7.00 -1.26 -5.21
N THR A 28 -7.09 -2.59 -5.25
CA THR A 28 -8.26 -3.34 -4.81
C THR A 28 -7.94 -4.13 -3.54
N ALA A 29 -8.96 -4.32 -2.71
CA ALA A 29 -8.99 -5.26 -1.60
C ALA A 29 -10.21 -6.17 -1.81
N THR A 30 -10.00 -7.34 -2.40
CA THR A 30 -11.07 -8.29 -2.73
C THR A 30 -11.26 -9.27 -1.59
N PHE A 31 -12.45 -9.33 -1.00
CA PHE A 31 -12.78 -10.27 0.07
C PHE A 31 -12.94 -11.69 -0.50
N ASP A 32 -12.26 -12.63 0.12
CA ASP A 32 -12.36 -14.06 -0.13
C ASP A 32 -13.08 -14.75 1.05
N PRO A 33 -14.34 -15.17 0.88
CA PRO A 33 -15.12 -15.78 1.95
C PRO A 33 -14.69 -17.21 2.29
N GLU A 34 -13.94 -17.89 1.42
CA GLU A 34 -13.49 -19.27 1.67
C GLU A 34 -12.37 -19.31 2.72
N THR A 35 -11.55 -18.26 2.74
CA THR A 35 -10.37 -18.15 3.61
C THR A 35 -10.52 -17.09 4.71
N ASP A 36 -11.58 -16.26 4.66
CA ASP A 36 -11.80 -15.10 5.56
C ASP A 36 -10.64 -14.09 5.50
N GLU A 37 -10.21 -13.78 4.27
CA GLU A 37 -9.07 -12.90 3.96
C GLU A 37 -9.45 -11.80 2.94
N PHE A 38 -8.62 -10.77 2.87
CA PHE A 38 -8.61 -9.82 1.75
C PHE A 38 -7.40 -10.06 0.85
N VAL A 39 -7.63 -10.01 -0.46
CA VAL A 39 -6.61 -10.05 -1.50
C VAL A 39 -6.35 -8.63 -1.99
N ILE A 40 -5.18 -8.09 -1.66
CA ILE A 40 -4.75 -6.74 -2.03
C ILE A 40 -4.00 -6.79 -3.37
N HIS A 41 -4.42 -6.01 -4.35
CA HIS A 41 -3.79 -6.00 -5.67
C HIS A 41 -3.69 -4.60 -6.30
N SER A 42 -2.59 -4.35 -6.99
CA SER A 42 -2.32 -3.17 -7.80
C SER A 42 -2.37 -3.54 -9.29
N PRO A 43 -3.55 -3.46 -9.94
CA PRO A 43 -3.79 -4.01 -11.28
C PRO A 43 -3.02 -3.31 -12.40
N THR A 44 -2.69 -2.03 -12.20
CA THR A 44 -2.03 -1.17 -13.20
C THR A 44 -0.76 -0.57 -12.61
N LEU A 45 0.12 -0.05 -13.47
CA LEU A 45 1.28 0.71 -12.99
C LEU A 45 0.85 1.97 -12.22
N THR A 46 -0.22 2.63 -12.68
CA THR A 46 -0.79 3.83 -12.07
C THR A 46 -1.39 3.58 -10.69
N SER A 47 -1.82 2.34 -10.41
CA SER A 47 -2.27 1.91 -9.08
C SER A 47 -1.16 1.73 -8.04
N SER A 48 0.11 1.87 -8.42
CA SER A 48 1.22 1.80 -7.46
C SER A 48 1.09 2.93 -6.45
N LYS A 49 1.11 2.62 -5.16
CA LYS A 49 1.16 3.64 -4.10
C LYS A 49 2.43 4.47 -4.29
N TRP A 50 2.31 5.79 -4.18
CA TRP A 50 3.36 6.71 -4.58
C TRP A 50 3.35 7.97 -3.71
N TRP A 51 4.50 8.35 -3.15
CA TRP A 51 4.72 9.41 -2.14
C TRP A 51 4.61 9.10 -0.65
N PRO A 52 4.03 8.00 -0.13
CA PRO A 52 3.97 7.80 1.31
C PRO A 52 5.35 7.93 1.99
N GLY A 53 5.46 8.84 2.97
CA GLY A 53 6.69 9.02 3.73
C GLY A 53 6.95 7.83 4.65
N GLY A 54 8.21 7.42 4.82
CA GLY A 54 8.55 6.23 5.59
C GLY A 54 8.40 4.92 4.82
N LEU A 55 7.75 4.92 3.66
CA LEU A 55 7.38 3.70 2.96
C LEU A 55 8.58 3.03 2.28
N GLY A 56 9.53 3.82 1.78
CA GLY A 56 10.58 3.28 0.92
C GLY A 56 11.53 2.34 1.65
N LYS A 57 11.79 2.60 2.95
CA LYS A 57 12.82 1.86 3.72
C LYS A 57 12.47 1.63 5.19
N VAL A 58 11.86 2.60 5.86
CA VAL A 58 11.82 2.62 7.33
C VAL A 58 10.59 1.90 7.89
N SER A 59 9.46 1.92 7.19
CA SER A 59 8.22 1.35 7.69
C SER A 59 8.18 -0.17 7.57
N THR A 60 7.75 -0.80 8.66
CA THR A 60 7.48 -2.24 8.75
C THR A 60 6.03 -2.59 8.40
N HIS A 61 5.12 -1.63 8.54
CA HIS A 61 3.68 -1.79 8.33
C HIS A 61 3.14 -0.59 7.56
N ALA A 62 2.07 -0.80 6.78
CA ALA A 62 1.40 0.27 6.05
C ALA A 62 -0.11 0.17 6.23
N LEU A 63 -0.75 1.30 6.53
CA LEU A 63 -2.21 1.44 6.35
C LEU A 63 -2.47 1.75 4.88
N VAL A 64 -3.14 0.85 4.18
CA VAL A 64 -3.33 0.92 2.73
C VAL A 64 -4.77 1.30 2.42
N TYR A 65 -4.95 2.35 1.63
CA TYR A 65 -6.27 2.72 1.10
C TYR A 65 -6.53 1.97 -0.20
N ALA A 66 -7.62 1.22 -0.29
CA ALA A 66 -7.97 0.42 -1.45
C ALA A 66 -9.48 0.38 -1.66
N ARG A 67 -9.90 0.05 -2.89
CA ARG A 67 -11.31 -0.22 -3.21
C ARG A 67 -11.69 -1.61 -2.73
N LEU A 68 -12.70 -1.70 -1.89
CA LEU A 68 -13.26 -2.96 -1.41
C LEU A 68 -14.09 -3.64 -2.51
N ILE A 69 -13.82 -4.93 -2.76
CA ILE A 69 -14.54 -5.79 -3.72
C ILE A 69 -14.89 -7.09 -3.01
N THR A 70 -15.98 -7.79 -3.38
CA THR A 70 -16.42 -9.02 -2.72
C THR A 70 -16.95 -10.01 -3.75
N ASP A 71 -16.14 -10.92 -4.31
CA ASP A 71 -16.58 -11.85 -5.38
C ASP A 71 -15.59 -13.02 -5.61
N GLY A 72 -15.29 -13.81 -4.57
CA GLY A 72 -14.34 -14.96 -4.50
C GLY A 72 -13.69 -15.49 -5.80
N GLN A 73 -12.34 -15.47 -5.85
CA GLN A 73 -11.49 -16.03 -6.92
C GLN A 73 -10.14 -16.56 -6.38
N ASP A 74 -9.48 -17.48 -7.11
CA ASP A 74 -8.12 -17.96 -6.83
C ASP A 74 -7.06 -17.07 -7.51
N HIS A 75 -5.97 -16.77 -6.79
CA HIS A 75 -4.99 -15.74 -7.16
C HIS A 75 -3.52 -16.22 -7.20
N GLY A 76 -3.23 -17.49 -6.93
CA GLY A 76 -1.90 -18.06 -7.19
C GLY A 76 -0.75 -17.50 -6.34
N VAL A 77 0.39 -17.16 -6.96
CA VAL A 77 1.61 -16.70 -6.25
C VAL A 77 1.53 -15.21 -5.99
N HIS A 78 1.86 -14.80 -4.78
CA HIS A 78 1.69 -13.44 -4.28
C HIS A 78 3.03 -12.75 -4.02
N GLY A 79 3.10 -11.44 -4.26
CA GLY A 79 4.33 -10.65 -4.13
C GLY A 79 4.09 -9.20 -3.71
N ILE A 80 5.12 -8.58 -3.15
CA ILE A 80 5.15 -7.15 -2.81
C ILE A 80 6.36 -6.52 -3.46
N THR A 81 6.18 -5.37 -4.10
CA THR A 81 7.29 -4.51 -4.54
C THR A 81 7.30 -3.24 -3.69
N VAL A 82 8.41 -2.96 -3.01
CA VAL A 82 8.63 -1.71 -2.25
C VAL A 82 9.91 -1.03 -2.76
N GLY A 83 9.90 0.29 -2.82
CA GLY A 83 11.11 1.05 -3.17
C GLY A 83 11.04 2.52 -2.74
N ASP A 84 12.18 3.20 -2.79
CA ASP A 84 12.32 4.63 -2.58
C ASP A 84 12.15 5.36 -3.93
N ILE A 85 11.39 6.47 -3.97
CA ILE A 85 11.12 7.23 -5.19
C ILE A 85 12.17 8.34 -5.47
N GLY A 86 13.31 8.32 -4.78
CA GLY A 86 14.50 9.10 -5.12
C GLY A 86 14.48 10.56 -4.68
N MET A 87 15.38 11.37 -5.23
CA MET A 87 15.53 12.78 -4.85
C MET A 87 14.34 13.65 -5.26
N LYS A 88 13.94 14.57 -4.39
CA LYS A 88 12.87 15.55 -4.62
C LYS A 88 13.45 16.87 -5.15
N PHE A 89 12.78 17.43 -6.14
CA PHE A 89 13.14 18.72 -6.73
C PHE A 89 12.76 19.88 -5.79
N GLY A 90 13.49 21.01 -5.85
CA GLY A 90 13.25 22.20 -5.01
C GLY A 90 14.19 22.27 -3.80
N SER A 91 15.48 22.51 -4.05
CA SER A 91 16.53 22.65 -3.02
C SER A 91 16.63 21.49 -2.01
N GLY A 92 16.15 20.31 -2.40
CA GLY A 92 16.19 19.10 -1.57
C GLY A 92 15.26 19.10 -0.36
N ALA A 93 14.23 19.96 -0.36
CA ALA A 93 13.15 19.85 0.62
C ALA A 93 12.60 18.41 0.61
N TYR A 94 12.52 17.79 1.79
CA TYR A 94 12.07 16.40 2.01
C TYR A 94 13.00 15.27 1.52
N ASN A 95 14.25 15.55 1.09
CA ASN A 95 15.21 14.48 0.77
C ASN A 95 15.65 13.64 1.98
N SER A 96 15.41 14.11 3.20
CA SER A 96 15.61 13.34 4.42
C SER A 96 14.50 12.31 4.68
N MET A 97 13.42 12.35 3.88
CA MET A 97 12.31 11.40 3.96
C MET A 97 12.43 10.35 2.87
N ASP A 98 12.26 9.09 3.23
CA ASP A 98 12.23 7.94 2.33
C ASP A 98 10.82 7.74 1.74
N ASN A 99 10.34 8.74 0.99
CA ASN A 99 9.07 8.60 0.28
C ASN A 99 9.15 7.38 -0.65
N GLY A 100 8.15 6.52 -0.58
CA GLY A 100 8.20 5.22 -1.24
C GLY A 100 7.22 5.03 -2.39
N VAL A 101 7.46 3.92 -3.10
CA VAL A 101 6.53 3.24 -3.99
C VAL A 101 6.19 1.87 -3.39
N LEU A 102 4.92 1.46 -3.49
CA LEU A 102 4.46 0.14 -3.07
C LEU A 102 3.46 -0.42 -4.08
N ARG A 103 3.66 -1.67 -4.48
CA ARG A 103 2.79 -2.41 -5.40
C ARG A 103 2.51 -3.79 -4.86
N PHE A 104 1.24 -4.19 -4.92
CA PHE A 104 0.78 -5.50 -4.45
C PHE A 104 0.48 -6.41 -5.64
N ASP A 105 0.98 -7.63 -5.57
CA ASP A 105 0.57 -8.73 -6.42
C ASP A 105 -0.22 -9.73 -5.58
N HIS A 106 -1.55 -9.53 -5.55
CA HIS A 106 -2.52 -10.42 -4.93
C HIS A 106 -2.22 -10.80 -3.46
N VAL A 107 -1.69 -9.87 -2.67
CA VAL A 107 -1.24 -10.14 -1.29
C VAL A 107 -2.43 -10.42 -0.37
N ARG A 108 -2.40 -11.56 0.31
CA ARG A 108 -3.44 -11.96 1.27
C ARG A 108 -3.19 -11.39 2.66
N ILE A 109 -4.24 -10.83 3.26
CA ILE A 109 -4.25 -10.40 4.67
C ILE A 109 -5.50 -10.95 5.38
N PRO A 110 -5.39 -11.33 6.67
CA PRO A 110 -6.56 -11.71 7.45
C PRO A 110 -7.63 -10.60 7.49
N ARG A 111 -8.91 -10.98 7.52
CA ARG A 111 -10.02 -10.02 7.56
C ARG A 111 -9.95 -9.03 8.73
N ASP A 112 -9.41 -9.44 9.87
CA ASP A 112 -9.28 -8.59 11.06
C ASP A 112 -8.24 -7.45 10.91
N GLN A 113 -7.48 -7.44 9.81
CA GLN A 113 -6.60 -6.33 9.45
C GLN A 113 -7.33 -5.17 8.76
N MET A 114 -8.62 -5.35 8.42
CA MET A 114 -9.49 -4.24 8.01
C MET A 114 -9.91 -3.42 9.24
N LEU A 115 -9.67 -2.11 9.18
CA LEU A 115 -10.22 -1.17 10.17
C LEU A 115 -11.73 -1.01 9.91
N MET A 116 -12.57 -1.50 10.84
CA MET A 116 -14.04 -1.45 10.79
C MET A 116 -14.62 -0.41 11.76
#